data_AF-A0A1I3H3R2-F1
#
_entry.id   AF-A0A1I3H3R2-F1
#
_cell.length_a   1.000
_cell.length_b   1.000
_cell.length_c   1.000
_cell.angle_alpha   90.00
_cell.angle_beta   90.00
_cell.angle_gamma   90.00
#
_symmetry.space_group_name_H-M   'P 1'
#
loop_
_entity.id
_entity.type
_entity.pdbx_description
1 polymer ?
#
loop_
_entity_poly.entity_id
_entity_poly.type
_entity_poly.pdbx_seq_one_letter_code
_entity_poly.pdbx_strand_id
1 'polypeptide(L)'
;MTQHRPRRGKPSLFGWLLHALRLVRDYAAHKRDARAVSHDLAAHALPAVIRRESAEELFAALARAAADSSGSQPQAEGAGGDGLSDEERALIHRIRHETELANVNNVTRTEAYRAVYHRMPELHWALLAHVVSRNGGWNMTDLQGELLPELLDEESRLHTFILLERINALIFHDAYPQLLLYEASRKEGRDLSPLLPAFGVSRFMPPVWAHYWERRDPVLLTTALIVNEQHVIEAPLVQSDYFKSHVTKRLPFLMQIPLQTNTVVLPYGSPLDAGGEMQLAGLVLEQFGSLYERIEFGKRLYAILLRVPEVMQGVLAFVRGVHHTGSRADYAPHLFAKEREAFDWDAAYEERLAGCSLIQGAKKLLSPELAAAWPNVPVAIPERSDWLQDPEAVAAYFEELPLPAIFEITFEHCMAFNKLELAVQAKQRFGGNGKRR
;
A
#
# COMPACT_ATOMS: atom_id res chain seq x y z
N MET A 1 -34.19 -39.89 -18.90
CA MET A 1 -35.19 -39.05 -18.19
C MET A 1 -34.59 -37.68 -17.98
N THR A 2 -35.03 -36.71 -18.78
CA THR A 2 -34.59 -35.31 -18.76
C THR A 2 -35.19 -34.61 -17.54
N GLN A 3 -34.36 -34.30 -16.53
CA GLN A 3 -34.78 -33.47 -15.41
C GLN A 3 -34.90 -32.01 -15.87
N HIS A 4 -36.15 -31.54 -15.98
CA HIS A 4 -36.44 -30.11 -16.09
C HIS A 4 -35.96 -29.38 -14.82
N ARG A 5 -34.89 -28.59 -14.93
CA ARG A 5 -34.59 -27.54 -13.95
C ARG A 5 -35.77 -26.56 -13.95
N PRO A 6 -36.39 -26.24 -12.80
CA PRO A 6 -37.43 -25.23 -12.76
C PRO A 6 -36.80 -23.88 -13.08
N ARG A 7 -37.39 -23.14 -14.04
CA ARG A 7 -37.09 -21.72 -14.24
C ARG A 7 -37.36 -21.00 -12.92
N ARG A 8 -36.32 -20.49 -12.26
CA ARG A 8 -36.46 -19.59 -11.09
C ARG A 8 -37.33 -18.41 -11.54
N GLY A 9 -38.56 -18.35 -11.03
CA GLY A 9 -39.45 -17.20 -11.22
C GLY A 9 -38.78 -15.95 -10.66
N LYS A 10 -39.06 -14.77 -11.26
CA LYS A 10 -38.58 -13.49 -10.73
C LYS A 10 -38.99 -13.38 -9.25
N PRO A 11 -38.08 -13.04 -8.32
CA PRO A 11 -38.43 -12.98 -6.91
C PRO A 11 -39.53 -11.94 -6.68
N SER A 12 -40.50 -12.25 -5.82
CA SER A 12 -41.50 -11.27 -5.40
C SER A 12 -40.83 -10.10 -4.67
N LEU A 13 -41.47 -8.92 -4.67
CA LEU A 13 -40.95 -7.73 -3.99
C LEU A 13 -40.69 -7.99 -2.48
N PHE A 14 -41.51 -8.85 -1.88
CA PHE A 14 -41.33 -9.36 -0.51
C PHE A 14 -40.13 -10.31 -0.37
N GLY A 15 -39.87 -11.16 -1.38
CA GLY A 15 -38.68 -12.01 -1.44
C GLY A 15 -37.38 -11.20 -1.57
N TRP A 16 -37.41 -10.11 -2.33
CA TRP A 16 -36.31 -9.14 -2.40
C TRP A 16 -36.08 -8.42 -1.07
N LEU A 17 -37.14 -8.00 -0.38
CA LEU A 17 -37.04 -7.35 0.93
C LEU A 17 -36.43 -8.28 1.99
N LEU A 18 -36.89 -9.55 2.04
CA LEU A 18 -36.33 -10.58 2.93
C LEU A 18 -34.87 -10.90 2.61
N HIS A 19 -34.50 -10.92 1.34
CA HIS A 19 -33.11 -11.14 0.93
C HIS A 19 -32.22 -9.96 1.33
N ALA A 20 -32.66 -8.72 1.09
CA ALA A 20 -31.95 -7.52 1.51
C ALA A 20 -31.78 -7.45 3.04
N LEU A 21 -32.83 -7.78 3.81
CA LEU A 21 -32.77 -7.85 5.28
C LEU A 21 -31.78 -8.91 5.77
N ARG A 22 -31.71 -10.08 5.12
CA ARG A 22 -30.71 -11.11 5.44
C ARG A 22 -29.29 -10.61 5.16
N LEU A 23 -29.05 -10.02 3.99
CA LEU A 23 -27.75 -9.45 3.63
C LEU A 23 -27.27 -8.40 4.65
N VAL A 24 -28.16 -7.48 5.04
CA VAL A 24 -27.85 -6.45 6.04
C VAL A 24 -27.55 -7.08 7.41
N ARG A 25 -28.36 -8.05 7.84
CA ARG A 25 -28.16 -8.76 9.11
C ARG A 25 -26.85 -9.53 9.13
N ASP A 26 -26.54 -10.27 8.07
CA ASP A 26 -25.36 -11.11 7.98
C ASP A 26 -24.10 -10.22 7.92
N TYR A 27 -24.13 -9.12 7.16
CA TYR A 27 -23.08 -8.10 7.20
C TYR A 27 -22.87 -7.49 8.60
N ALA A 28 -23.96 -7.19 9.32
CA ALA A 28 -23.88 -6.68 10.69
C ALA A 28 -23.38 -7.72 11.71
N ALA A 29 -23.58 -9.02 11.45
CA ALA A 29 -22.97 -10.09 12.24
C ALA A 29 -21.45 -10.12 12.01
N HIS A 30 -21.00 -10.18 10.77
CA HIS A 30 -19.57 -10.18 10.44
C HIS A 30 -18.83 -8.95 10.96
N LYS A 31 -19.44 -7.76 10.92
CA LYS A 31 -18.83 -6.55 11.48
C LYS A 31 -18.68 -6.60 13.01
N ARG A 32 -19.58 -7.32 13.72
CA ARG A 32 -19.45 -7.56 15.16
C ARG A 32 -18.34 -8.57 15.43
N ASP A 33 -18.24 -9.62 14.63
CA ASP A 33 -17.19 -10.64 14.76
C ASP A 33 -15.81 -10.02 14.50
N ALA A 34 -15.65 -9.24 13.43
CA ALA A 34 -14.42 -8.51 13.13
C ALA A 34 -14.00 -7.57 14.28
N ARG A 35 -14.98 -6.91 14.92
CA ARG A 35 -14.72 -6.07 16.09
C ARG A 35 -14.27 -6.89 17.31
N ALA A 36 -14.88 -8.05 17.55
CA ALA A 36 -14.47 -8.94 18.64
C ALA A 36 -13.05 -9.45 18.43
N VAL A 37 -12.73 -9.94 17.23
CA VAL A 37 -11.38 -10.40 16.88
C VAL A 37 -10.36 -9.26 16.99
N SER A 38 -10.69 -8.06 16.49
CA SER A 38 -9.82 -6.88 16.61
C SER A 38 -9.56 -6.52 18.07
N HIS A 39 -10.58 -6.61 18.93
CA HIS A 39 -10.45 -6.36 20.36
C HIS A 39 -9.55 -7.39 21.04
N ASP A 40 -9.72 -8.68 20.72
CA ASP A 40 -8.91 -9.77 21.29
C ASP A 40 -7.44 -9.65 20.86
N LEU A 41 -7.19 -9.34 19.58
CA LEU A 41 -5.84 -9.05 19.08
C LEU A 41 -5.24 -7.80 19.74
N ALA A 42 -6.03 -6.75 19.95
CA ALA A 42 -5.57 -5.53 20.60
C ALA A 42 -5.24 -5.71 22.08
N ALA A 43 -5.79 -6.73 22.75
CA ALA A 43 -5.53 -6.99 24.17
C ALA A 43 -4.04 -7.30 24.46
N HIS A 44 -3.32 -7.83 23.47
CA HIS A 44 -1.88 -8.13 23.57
C HIS A 44 -1.01 -7.09 22.86
N ALA A 45 -1.59 -5.97 22.41
CA ALA A 45 -0.85 -4.95 21.69
C ALA A 45 0.22 -4.29 22.59
N LEU A 46 1.42 -4.16 22.04
CA LEU A 46 2.48 -3.34 22.61
C LEU A 46 2.06 -1.86 22.60
N PRO A 47 2.60 -1.02 23.50
CA PRO A 47 2.33 0.41 23.50
C PRO A 47 2.58 1.03 22.11
N ALA A 48 1.54 1.61 21.55
CA ALA A 48 1.56 2.39 20.32
C ALA A 48 1.63 3.87 20.67
N VAL A 49 2.77 4.32 21.21
CA VAL A 49 2.92 5.68 21.75
C VAL A 49 4.12 6.35 21.13
N ILE A 50 3.92 7.60 20.66
CA ILE A 50 5.01 8.49 20.30
C ILE A 50 5.45 9.18 21.59
N ARG A 51 6.73 9.05 21.95
CA ARG A 51 7.26 9.66 23.17
C ARG A 51 7.34 11.17 22.98
N ARG A 52 6.57 11.90 23.79
CA ARG A 52 6.50 13.36 23.75
C ARG A 52 7.87 14.04 23.81
N GLU A 53 8.73 13.61 24.72
CA GLU A 53 10.11 14.12 24.84
C GLU A 53 10.89 13.96 23.53
N SER A 54 10.81 12.78 22.89
CA SER A 54 11.50 12.52 21.62
C SER A 54 10.95 13.34 20.47
N ALA A 55 9.63 13.57 20.44
CA ALA A 55 9.01 14.48 19.48
C ALA A 55 9.47 15.94 19.71
N GLU A 56 9.43 16.43 20.94
CA GLU A 56 9.86 17.80 21.29
C GLU A 56 11.33 18.05 20.90
N GLU A 57 12.22 17.08 21.15
CA GLU A 57 13.62 17.15 20.73
C GLU A 57 13.81 17.20 19.22
N LEU A 58 13.04 16.38 18.48
CA LEU A 58 13.05 16.37 17.02
C LEU A 58 12.61 17.73 16.47
N PHE A 59 11.50 18.29 16.97
CA PHE A 59 11.01 19.59 16.52
C PHE A 59 11.96 20.73 16.89
N ALA A 60 12.63 20.66 18.04
CA ALA A 60 13.70 21.58 18.37
C ALA A 60 14.89 21.47 17.40
N ALA A 61 15.25 20.26 16.96
CA ALA A 61 16.30 20.04 15.96
C ALA A 61 15.91 20.57 14.57
N LEU A 62 14.67 20.34 14.14
CA LEU A 62 14.12 20.88 12.90
C LEU A 62 14.11 22.41 12.90
N ALA A 63 13.70 23.03 14.01
CA ALA A 63 13.70 24.50 14.14
C ALA A 63 15.12 25.08 14.03
N ARG A 64 16.13 24.44 14.66
CA ARG A 64 17.54 24.86 14.53
C ARG A 64 18.03 24.74 13.09
N ALA A 65 17.78 23.61 12.43
CA ALA A 65 18.18 23.40 11.04
C ALA A 65 17.51 24.42 10.08
N ALA A 66 16.26 24.79 10.35
CA ALA A 66 15.56 25.81 9.58
C ALA A 66 16.22 27.19 9.74
N ALA A 67 16.59 27.58 10.97
CA ALA A 67 17.27 28.84 11.25
C ALA A 67 18.63 28.95 10.52
N ASP A 68 19.45 27.89 10.56
CA ASP A 68 20.77 27.85 9.91
C ASP A 68 20.65 27.99 8.38
N SER A 69 19.60 27.41 7.79
CA SER A 69 19.32 27.53 6.35
C SER A 69 18.86 28.92 5.92
N SER A 70 18.28 29.71 6.82
CA SER A 70 17.81 31.08 6.55
C SER A 70 18.89 32.15 6.68
N GLY A 71 19.99 31.85 7.40
CA GLY A 71 21.14 32.74 7.57
C GLY A 71 22.18 32.66 6.45
N SER A 72 22.04 31.70 5.53
CA SER A 72 22.95 31.47 4.41
C SER A 72 22.29 31.93 3.10
N GLN A 73 22.80 32.98 2.45
CA GLN A 73 22.33 33.36 1.11
C GLN A 73 22.45 32.19 0.14
N PRO A 74 21.49 31.99 -0.79
CA PRO A 74 21.58 30.93 -1.78
C PRO A 74 22.69 31.28 -2.78
N GLN A 75 23.88 30.70 -2.61
CA GLN A 75 24.78 30.50 -3.74
C GLN A 75 24.15 29.43 -4.62
N ALA A 76 23.41 29.89 -5.63
CA ALA A 76 23.19 29.13 -6.84
C ALA A 76 24.58 28.80 -7.42
N GLU A 77 24.72 27.56 -7.90
CA GLU A 77 25.91 26.95 -8.50
C GLU A 77 26.88 26.26 -7.50
N GLY A 78 26.77 24.93 -7.39
CA GLY A 78 27.96 24.09 -7.11
C GLY A 78 28.14 23.41 -5.75
N ALA A 79 27.16 23.41 -4.83
CA ALA A 79 27.34 22.80 -3.50
C ALA A 79 27.22 21.25 -3.45
N GLY A 80 27.91 20.54 -4.36
CA GLY A 80 27.90 19.06 -4.40
C GLY A 80 29.29 18.40 -4.41
N GLY A 81 30.39 19.16 -4.37
CA GLY A 81 31.73 18.61 -4.61
C GLY A 81 32.77 18.84 -3.51
N ASP A 82 32.85 20.05 -2.95
CA ASP A 82 34.08 20.53 -2.28
C ASP A 82 34.27 20.09 -0.81
N GLY A 83 33.33 19.34 -0.22
CA GLY A 83 33.41 18.90 1.18
C GLY A 83 33.32 17.39 1.42
N LEU A 84 33.07 16.59 0.37
CA LEU A 84 32.91 15.14 0.52
C LEU A 84 34.27 14.43 0.42
N SER A 85 34.46 13.36 1.19
CA SER A 85 35.60 12.46 0.98
C SER A 85 35.40 11.59 -0.28
N ASP A 86 36.47 10.98 -0.79
CA ASP A 86 36.36 10.04 -1.91
C ASP A 86 35.51 8.82 -1.55
N GLU A 87 35.59 8.37 -0.30
CA GLU A 87 34.77 7.28 0.24
C GLU A 87 33.28 7.67 0.27
N GLU A 88 32.96 8.89 0.68
CA GLU A 88 31.59 9.40 0.70
C GLU A 88 31.02 9.54 -0.72
N ARG A 89 31.82 10.03 -1.67
CA ARG A 89 31.44 10.05 -3.10
C ARG A 89 31.18 8.65 -3.64
N ALA A 90 32.05 7.68 -3.33
CA ALA A 90 31.88 6.29 -3.75
C ALA A 90 30.63 5.65 -3.13
N LEU A 91 30.35 5.93 -1.85
CA LEU A 91 29.16 5.48 -1.15
C LEU A 91 27.88 6.02 -1.81
N ILE A 92 27.83 7.33 -2.09
CA ILE A 92 26.69 7.98 -2.74
C ILE A 92 26.45 7.36 -4.12
N HIS A 93 27.50 7.19 -4.92
CA HIS A 93 27.39 6.57 -6.24
C HIS A 93 26.84 5.14 -6.16
N ARG A 94 27.35 4.33 -5.22
CA ARG A 94 26.87 2.97 -4.99
C ARG A 94 25.39 2.94 -4.62
N ILE A 95 24.96 3.78 -3.67
CA ILE A 95 23.57 3.82 -3.21
C ILE A 95 22.63 4.26 -4.35
N ARG A 96 23.02 5.26 -5.15
CA ARG A 96 22.24 5.68 -6.33
C ARG A 96 22.09 4.53 -7.32
N HIS A 97 23.18 3.84 -7.63
CA HIS A 97 23.17 2.71 -8.55
C HIS A 97 22.29 1.55 -8.05
N GLU A 98 22.39 1.18 -6.77
CA GLU A 98 21.54 0.15 -6.16
C GLU A 98 20.06 0.56 -6.18
N THR A 99 19.78 1.84 -5.92
CA THR A 99 18.42 2.39 -5.99
C THR A 99 17.85 2.29 -7.40
N GLU A 100 18.62 2.64 -8.43
CA GLU A 100 18.20 2.55 -9.83
C GLU A 100 17.90 1.10 -10.24
N LEU A 101 18.78 0.15 -9.88
CA LEU A 101 18.60 -1.27 -10.18
C LEU A 101 17.36 -1.86 -9.49
N ALA A 102 17.07 -1.44 -8.25
CA ALA A 102 15.92 -1.94 -7.51
C ALA A 102 14.60 -1.24 -7.89
N ASN A 103 14.65 -0.03 -8.47
CA ASN A 103 13.49 0.76 -8.87
C ASN A 103 12.93 0.44 -10.28
N VAL A 104 13.08 -0.80 -10.74
CA VAL A 104 12.63 -1.23 -12.08
C VAL A 104 11.11 -1.41 -12.14
N ASN A 105 10.50 -2.06 -11.16
CA ASN A 105 9.05 -2.25 -11.06
C ASN A 105 8.62 -2.53 -9.61
N ASN A 106 7.32 -2.74 -9.37
CA ASN A 106 6.80 -2.99 -8.03
C ASN A 106 7.42 -4.23 -7.38
N VAL A 107 7.63 -5.33 -8.12
CA VAL A 107 8.18 -6.57 -7.56
C VAL A 107 9.61 -6.36 -7.05
N THR A 108 10.48 -5.73 -7.84
CA THR A 108 11.89 -5.49 -7.45
C THR A 108 12.00 -4.56 -6.25
N ARG A 109 11.21 -3.48 -6.23
CA ARG A 109 11.15 -2.53 -5.10
C ARG A 109 10.68 -3.21 -3.82
N THR A 110 9.62 -4.01 -3.93
CA THR A 110 9.01 -4.69 -2.79
C THR A 110 10.00 -5.68 -2.16
N GLU A 111 10.74 -6.43 -2.98
CA GLU A 111 11.76 -7.36 -2.47
C GLU A 111 12.96 -6.61 -1.86
N ALA A 112 13.34 -5.47 -2.43
CA ALA A 112 14.42 -4.64 -1.89
C ALA A 112 14.11 -4.14 -0.46
N TYR A 113 12.86 -3.75 -0.16
CA TYR A 113 12.43 -3.45 1.21
C TYR A 113 12.52 -4.66 2.13
N ARG A 114 12.10 -5.85 1.67
CA ARG A 114 12.20 -7.10 2.43
C ARG A 114 13.64 -7.40 2.81
N ALA A 115 14.54 -7.28 1.84
CA ALA A 115 15.96 -7.55 2.00
C ALA A 115 16.60 -6.59 3.01
N VAL A 116 16.25 -5.30 2.97
CA VAL A 116 16.71 -4.32 3.98
C VAL A 116 16.20 -4.69 5.36
N TYR A 117 14.89 -4.94 5.52
CA TYR A 117 14.32 -5.30 6.83
C TYR A 117 14.95 -6.57 7.41
N HIS A 118 15.25 -7.56 6.57
CA HIS A 118 15.91 -8.79 7.01
C HIS A 118 17.30 -8.52 7.59
N ARG A 119 18.06 -7.57 7.01
CA ARG A 119 19.39 -7.18 7.52
C ARG A 119 19.30 -6.23 8.71
N MET A 120 18.28 -5.38 8.77
CA MET A 120 18.10 -4.29 9.73
C MET A 120 16.66 -4.30 10.30
N PRO A 121 16.28 -5.29 11.13
CA PRO A 121 14.92 -5.45 11.63
C PRO A 121 14.44 -4.29 12.52
N GLU A 122 15.33 -3.44 13.02
CA GLU A 122 15.02 -2.19 13.71
C GLU A 122 14.41 -1.11 12.78
N LEU A 123 14.56 -1.24 11.47
CA LEU A 123 13.94 -0.37 10.47
C LEU A 123 12.51 -0.83 10.19
N HIS A 124 11.60 -0.60 11.14
CA HIS A 124 10.20 -1.02 11.02
C HIS A 124 9.51 -0.55 9.73
N TRP A 125 9.81 0.66 9.28
CA TRP A 125 9.27 1.19 8.03
C TRP A 125 9.60 0.30 6.82
N ALA A 126 10.76 -0.37 6.78
CA ALA A 126 11.10 -1.27 5.68
C ALA A 126 10.16 -2.49 5.62
N LEU A 127 9.74 -3.05 6.77
CA LEU A 127 8.72 -4.11 6.79
C LEU A 127 7.36 -3.56 6.35
N LEU A 128 6.97 -2.39 6.86
CA LEU A 128 5.71 -1.76 6.47
C LEU A 128 5.65 -1.50 4.96
N ALA A 129 6.69 -0.87 4.41
CA ALA A 129 6.81 -0.58 2.99
C ALA A 129 6.81 -1.86 2.15
N HIS A 130 7.48 -2.93 2.60
CA HIS A 130 7.38 -4.23 1.95
C HIS A 130 5.92 -4.71 1.87
N VAL A 131 5.22 -4.79 2.99
CA VAL A 131 3.86 -5.37 3.05
C VAL A 131 2.84 -4.49 2.32
N VAL A 132 2.91 -3.17 2.45
CA VAL A 132 2.04 -2.22 1.74
C VAL A 132 2.34 -2.22 0.24
N SER A 133 3.60 -2.31 -0.18
CA SER A 133 3.97 -2.37 -1.60
C SER A 133 3.49 -3.67 -2.28
N ARG A 134 3.34 -4.78 -1.53
CA ARG A 134 2.66 -5.98 -2.05
C ARG A 134 1.20 -5.70 -2.41
N ASN A 135 0.53 -4.86 -1.62
CA ASN A 135 -0.81 -4.37 -1.93
C ASN A 135 -0.82 -3.40 -3.14
N GLY A 136 0.29 -2.74 -3.45
CA GLY A 136 0.44 -2.02 -4.71
C GLY A 136 0.49 -2.97 -5.90
N GLY A 137 1.23 -4.07 -5.78
CA GLY A 137 1.45 -5.05 -6.86
C GLY A 137 0.16 -5.68 -7.38
N TRP A 138 -0.65 -6.28 -6.50
CA TRP A 138 -1.93 -6.88 -6.90
C TRP A 138 -2.99 -5.86 -7.39
N ASN A 139 -2.92 -4.59 -6.96
CA ASN A 139 -3.79 -3.54 -7.46
C ASN A 139 -3.39 -3.18 -8.90
N MET A 140 -2.11 -3.27 -9.25
CA MET A 140 -1.64 -3.12 -10.63
C MET A 140 -2.06 -4.29 -11.51
N THR A 141 -1.90 -5.54 -11.06
CA THR A 141 -2.20 -6.71 -11.90
C THR A 141 -3.68 -6.97 -12.06
N ASP A 142 -4.51 -6.61 -11.08
CA ASP A 142 -5.97 -6.68 -11.17
C ASP A 142 -6.54 -5.84 -12.31
N LEU A 143 -5.86 -4.76 -12.71
CA LEU A 143 -6.23 -3.96 -13.88
C LEU A 143 -6.12 -4.78 -15.17
N GLN A 144 -5.43 -5.91 -15.18
CA GLN A 144 -5.39 -6.90 -16.27
C GLN A 144 -5.97 -8.26 -15.84
N GLY A 145 -6.57 -8.31 -14.65
CA GLY A 145 -7.24 -9.49 -14.11
C GLY A 145 -8.58 -9.75 -14.79
N GLU A 146 -9.46 -10.48 -14.12
CA GLU A 146 -10.73 -10.87 -14.74
C GLU A 146 -11.82 -9.80 -14.65
N LEU A 147 -11.97 -9.16 -13.49
CA LEU A 147 -13.15 -8.32 -13.21
C LEU A 147 -13.00 -6.88 -13.68
N LEU A 148 -11.83 -6.26 -13.47
CA LEU A 148 -11.65 -4.84 -13.79
C LEU A 148 -11.68 -4.54 -15.30
N PRO A 149 -11.15 -5.38 -16.21
CA PRO A 149 -11.32 -5.17 -17.66
C PRO A 149 -12.77 -5.19 -18.14
N GLU A 150 -13.66 -5.90 -17.44
CA GLU A 150 -15.10 -5.85 -17.74
C GLU A 150 -15.71 -4.51 -17.32
N LEU A 151 -15.15 -3.82 -16.33
CA LEU A 151 -15.68 -2.55 -15.79
C LEU A 151 -15.04 -1.32 -16.42
N LEU A 152 -13.75 -1.38 -16.73
CA LEU A 152 -12.91 -0.27 -17.16
C LEU A 152 -12.41 -0.46 -18.59
N ASP A 153 -12.42 0.61 -19.39
CA ASP A 153 -11.73 0.62 -20.67
C ASP A 153 -10.20 0.55 -20.51
N GLU A 154 -9.50 0.24 -21.60
CA GLU A 154 -8.05 0.07 -21.62
C GLU A 154 -7.28 1.34 -21.23
N GLU A 155 -7.73 2.51 -21.68
CA GLU A 155 -7.12 3.81 -21.38
C GLU A 155 -7.15 4.08 -19.87
N SER A 156 -8.32 3.89 -19.25
CA SER A 156 -8.54 4.03 -17.81
C SER A 156 -7.65 3.08 -16.99
N ARG A 157 -7.50 1.83 -17.44
CA ARG A 157 -6.63 0.83 -16.79
C ARG A 157 -5.16 1.23 -16.91
N LEU A 158 -4.73 1.67 -18.09
CA LEU A 158 -3.36 2.14 -18.33
C LEU A 158 -3.02 3.37 -17.46
N HIS A 159 -3.87 4.39 -17.40
CA HIS A 159 -3.60 5.57 -16.58
C HIS A 159 -3.59 5.26 -15.08
N THR A 160 -4.45 4.35 -14.63
CA THR A 160 -4.45 3.87 -13.24
C THR A 160 -3.15 3.13 -12.93
N PHE A 161 -2.70 2.24 -13.83
CA PHE A 161 -1.41 1.56 -13.69
C PHE A 161 -0.25 2.56 -13.64
N ILE A 162 -0.19 3.53 -14.55
CA ILE A 162 0.85 4.55 -14.57
C ILE A 162 0.87 5.36 -13.27
N LEU A 163 -0.30 5.75 -12.73
CA LEU A 163 -0.36 6.45 -11.44
C LEU A 163 0.23 5.60 -10.32
N LEU A 164 -0.22 4.35 -10.18
CA LEU A 164 0.27 3.44 -9.15
C LEU A 164 1.77 3.19 -9.29
N GLU A 165 2.26 3.00 -10.52
CA GLU A 165 3.68 2.74 -10.78
C GLU A 165 4.54 3.95 -10.44
N ARG A 166 4.12 5.16 -10.84
CA ARG A 166 4.85 6.39 -10.52
C ARG A 166 4.85 6.73 -9.04
N ILE A 167 3.74 6.51 -8.33
CA ILE A 167 3.69 6.69 -6.86
C ILE A 167 4.72 5.77 -6.20
N ASN A 168 4.66 4.48 -6.47
CA ASN A 168 5.56 3.50 -5.84
C ASN A 168 7.03 3.74 -6.21
N ALA A 169 7.31 4.12 -7.46
CA ALA A 169 8.67 4.42 -7.90
C ALA A 169 9.23 5.70 -7.27
N LEU A 170 8.41 6.75 -7.10
CA LEU A 170 8.84 8.00 -6.47
C LEU A 170 9.09 7.82 -4.97
N ILE A 171 8.20 7.10 -4.27
CA ILE A 171 8.38 6.73 -2.86
C ILE A 171 9.70 5.96 -2.68
N PHE A 172 9.92 4.93 -3.51
CA PHE A 172 11.12 4.11 -3.43
C PHE A 172 12.39 4.89 -3.73
N HIS A 173 12.35 5.74 -4.77
CA HIS A 173 13.47 6.60 -5.11
C HIS A 173 13.84 7.55 -3.95
N ASP A 174 12.87 7.95 -3.12
CA ASP A 174 13.12 8.78 -1.93
C ASP A 174 13.60 7.98 -0.72
N ALA A 175 12.86 6.95 -0.32
CA ALA A 175 13.06 6.29 0.95
C ALA A 175 14.20 5.26 0.94
N TYR A 176 14.32 4.49 -0.14
CA TYR A 176 15.30 3.40 -0.24
C TYR A 176 16.76 3.86 -0.02
N PRO A 177 17.27 4.94 -0.66
CA PRO A 177 18.63 5.41 -0.39
C PRO A 177 18.84 5.82 1.07
N GLN A 178 17.82 6.30 1.78
CA GLN A 178 17.92 6.63 3.21
C GLN A 178 18.14 5.37 4.06
N LEU A 179 17.45 4.27 3.72
CA LEU A 179 17.62 2.99 4.41
C LEU A 179 19.02 2.40 4.18
N LEU A 180 19.52 2.46 2.94
CA LEU A 180 20.87 2.01 2.60
C LEU A 180 21.94 2.87 3.27
N LEU A 181 21.70 4.18 3.38
CA LEU A 181 22.59 5.08 4.09
C LEU A 181 22.64 4.76 5.58
N TYR A 182 21.50 4.46 6.22
CA TYR A 182 21.49 3.98 7.61
C TYR A 182 22.24 2.65 7.78
N GLU A 183 22.08 1.71 6.85
CA GLU A 183 22.84 0.46 6.87
C GLU A 183 24.36 0.73 6.78
N ALA A 184 24.77 1.69 5.95
CA ALA A 184 26.16 2.14 5.87
C ALA A 184 26.63 2.82 7.16
N SER A 185 25.83 3.71 7.76
CA SER A 185 26.11 4.35 9.06
C SER A 185 26.38 3.31 10.14
N ARG A 186 25.58 2.24 10.17
CA ARG A 186 25.75 1.13 11.12
C ARG A 186 27.03 0.33 10.90
N LYS A 187 27.49 0.19 9.65
CA LYS A 187 28.76 -0.46 9.31
C LYS A 187 29.98 0.42 9.64
N GLU A 188 29.88 1.72 9.42
CA GLU A 188 30.96 2.68 9.68
C GLU A 188 31.03 3.12 11.15
N GLY A 189 29.98 2.91 11.94
CA GLY A 189 29.93 3.30 13.35
C GLY A 189 29.77 4.81 13.57
N ARG A 190 29.35 5.57 12.55
CA ARG A 190 29.09 7.01 12.62
C ARG A 190 27.77 7.36 11.92
N ASP A 191 27.20 8.51 12.26
CA ASP A 191 26.03 9.01 11.55
C ASP A 191 26.40 9.57 10.17
N LEU A 192 25.78 9.03 9.12
CA LEU A 192 25.90 9.50 7.74
C LEU A 192 24.67 10.28 7.26
N SER A 193 23.70 10.57 8.14
CA SER A 193 22.52 11.38 7.79
C SER A 193 22.84 12.73 7.12
N PRO A 194 23.99 13.40 7.35
CA PRO A 194 24.36 14.60 6.60
C PRO A 194 24.55 14.40 5.08
N LEU A 195 24.69 13.14 4.60
CA LEU A 195 24.80 12.82 3.18
C LEU A 195 23.43 12.72 2.47
N LEU A 196 22.32 12.75 3.21
CA LEU A 196 20.96 12.65 2.66
C LEU A 196 20.62 13.70 1.58
N PRO A 197 21.08 14.97 1.65
CA PRO A 197 20.85 15.95 0.59
C PRO A 197 21.39 15.50 -0.77
N ALA A 198 22.44 14.66 -0.81
CA ALA A 198 22.97 14.12 -2.06
C ALA A 198 21.98 13.19 -2.78
N PHE A 199 20.92 12.71 -2.11
CA PHE A 199 19.87 11.91 -2.72
C PHE A 199 18.60 12.72 -3.01
N GLY A 200 18.63 14.05 -2.85
CA GLY A 200 17.46 14.92 -3.04
C GLY A 200 16.35 14.63 -2.03
N VAL A 201 16.71 14.16 -0.84
CA VAL A 201 15.80 13.94 0.28
C VAL A 201 15.51 15.28 0.94
N SER A 202 14.26 15.50 1.37
CA SER A 202 13.85 16.74 2.04
C SER A 202 14.70 17.04 3.28
N ARG A 203 14.92 18.33 3.58
CA ARG A 203 15.58 18.79 4.82
C ARG A 203 14.88 18.31 6.10
N PHE A 204 13.65 17.81 5.99
CA PHE A 204 12.94 17.16 7.08
C PHE A 204 13.66 15.90 7.59
N MET A 205 14.24 15.10 6.71
CA MET A 205 14.74 13.77 7.09
C MET A 205 16.14 13.74 7.75
N PRO A 206 17.12 14.60 7.43
CA PRO A 206 18.41 14.58 8.13
C PRO A 206 18.30 14.71 9.66
N PRO A 207 17.56 15.68 10.23
CA PRO A 207 17.35 15.76 11.67
C PRO A 207 16.62 14.53 12.24
N VAL A 208 15.68 13.95 11.50
CA VAL A 208 14.98 12.71 11.88
C VAL A 208 15.95 11.54 11.99
N TRP A 209 16.82 11.34 10.99
CA TRP A 209 17.79 10.25 10.98
C TRP A 209 18.89 10.44 12.04
N ALA A 210 19.35 11.66 12.26
CA ALA A 210 20.27 11.99 13.36
C ALA A 210 19.64 11.69 14.72
N HIS A 211 18.38 12.07 14.93
CA HIS A 211 17.65 11.73 16.16
C HIS A 211 17.51 10.21 16.34
N TYR A 212 17.15 9.47 15.29
CA TYR A 212 17.11 8.01 15.34
C TYR A 212 18.50 7.40 15.57
N TRP A 213 19.56 8.04 15.08
CA TRP A 213 20.92 7.62 15.32
C TRP A 213 21.25 7.59 16.82
N GLU A 214 20.82 8.61 17.56
CA GLU A 214 21.06 8.74 18.98
C GLU A 214 20.07 7.94 19.84
N ARG A 215 18.77 8.03 19.52
CA ARG A 215 17.69 7.53 20.40
C ARG A 215 17.21 6.12 20.09
N ARG A 216 17.48 5.62 18.88
CA ARG A 216 16.98 4.32 18.40
C ARG A 216 15.47 4.15 18.57
N ASP A 217 14.70 5.21 18.31
CA ASP A 217 13.24 5.19 18.39
C ASP A 217 12.60 4.83 17.04
N PRO A 218 12.20 3.56 16.81
CA PRO A 218 11.67 3.15 15.51
C PRO A 218 10.24 3.65 15.29
N VAL A 219 9.51 4.03 16.35
CA VAL A 219 8.17 4.62 16.23
C VAL A 219 8.28 6.01 15.63
N LEU A 220 9.13 6.87 16.20
CA LEU A 220 9.31 8.22 15.68
C LEU A 220 9.86 8.22 14.25
N LEU A 221 10.87 7.39 13.97
CA LEU A 221 11.43 7.27 12.61
C LEU A 221 10.37 6.81 11.60
N THR A 222 9.58 5.79 11.93
CA THR A 222 8.58 5.24 11.01
C THR A 222 7.48 6.26 10.74
N THR A 223 7.00 6.97 11.77
CA THR A 223 6.05 8.07 11.60
C THR A 223 6.62 9.16 10.70
N ALA A 224 7.87 9.56 10.89
CA ALA A 224 8.51 10.57 10.05
C ALA A 224 8.69 10.13 8.59
N LEU A 225 9.08 8.87 8.35
CA LEU A 225 9.15 8.32 7.00
C LEU A 225 7.78 8.29 6.32
N ILE A 226 6.69 7.96 7.04
CA ILE A 226 5.31 8.04 6.52
C ILE A 226 4.94 9.49 6.17
N VAL A 227 5.21 10.44 7.06
CA VAL A 227 4.94 11.87 6.80
C VAL A 227 5.69 12.33 5.56
N ASN A 228 7.00 12.05 5.48
CA ASN A 228 7.84 12.42 4.36
C ASN A 228 7.37 11.79 3.04
N GLU A 229 7.10 10.48 3.02
CA GLU A 229 6.60 9.75 1.86
C GLU A 229 5.34 10.42 1.28
N GLN A 230 4.38 10.73 2.15
CA GLN A 230 3.09 11.26 1.73
C GLN A 230 3.19 12.70 1.21
N HIS A 231 4.13 13.50 1.71
CA HIS A 231 4.42 14.84 1.17
C HIS A 231 5.20 14.78 -0.15
N VAL A 232 6.16 13.85 -0.28
CA VAL A 232 6.95 13.65 -1.50
C VAL A 232 6.06 13.37 -2.72
N ILE A 233 4.99 12.59 -2.57
CA ILE A 233 4.07 12.27 -3.68
C ILE A 233 2.98 13.32 -3.90
N GLU A 234 2.74 14.22 -2.94
CA GLU A 234 1.56 15.09 -2.92
C GLU A 234 1.50 16.01 -4.13
N ALA A 235 2.47 16.93 -4.25
CA ALA A 235 2.49 17.88 -5.35
C ALA A 235 2.67 17.23 -6.75
N PRO A 236 3.68 16.36 -6.98
CA PRO A 236 3.97 15.87 -8.33
C PRO A 236 2.95 14.86 -8.86
N LEU A 237 2.25 14.11 -8.00
CA LEU A 237 1.38 13.01 -8.42
C LEU A 237 -0.07 13.20 -7.98
N VAL A 238 -0.33 13.36 -6.67
CA VAL A 238 -1.70 13.44 -6.15
C VAL A 238 -2.39 14.73 -6.60
N GLN A 239 -1.66 15.85 -6.57
CA GLN A 239 -2.18 17.16 -6.97
C GLN A 239 -2.04 17.43 -8.47
N SER A 240 -1.41 16.52 -9.24
CA SER A 240 -1.23 16.64 -10.68
C SER A 240 -2.57 16.75 -11.43
N ASP A 241 -2.70 17.78 -12.26
CA ASP A 241 -3.88 17.96 -13.13
C ASP A 241 -4.08 16.79 -14.08
N TYR A 242 -2.97 16.19 -14.55
CA TYR A 242 -3.00 15.00 -15.38
C TYR A 242 -3.69 13.84 -14.65
N PHE A 243 -3.23 13.45 -13.46
CA PHE A 243 -3.80 12.30 -12.75
C PHE A 243 -5.19 12.58 -12.19
N LYS A 244 -5.47 13.81 -11.75
CA LYS A 244 -6.83 14.22 -11.38
C LYS A 244 -7.81 14.05 -12.54
N SER A 245 -7.43 14.45 -13.75
CA SER A 245 -8.31 14.39 -14.93
C SER A 245 -8.44 13.00 -15.55
N HIS A 246 -7.42 12.15 -15.45
CA HIS A 246 -7.41 10.82 -16.08
C HIS A 246 -7.76 9.67 -15.14
N VAL A 247 -7.58 9.83 -13.83
CA VAL A 247 -7.83 8.76 -12.85
C VAL A 247 -8.85 9.21 -11.81
N THR A 248 -8.52 10.19 -10.96
CA THR A 248 -9.33 10.51 -9.76
C THR A 248 -10.74 10.98 -10.10
N LYS A 249 -10.92 11.80 -11.15
CA LYS A 249 -12.24 12.27 -11.59
C LYS A 249 -12.99 11.27 -12.47
N ARG A 250 -12.28 10.44 -13.24
CA ARG A 250 -12.89 9.48 -14.17
C ARG A 250 -13.33 8.19 -13.48
N LEU A 251 -12.60 7.76 -12.46
CA LEU A 251 -12.79 6.48 -11.78
C LEU A 251 -13.12 6.65 -10.29
N PRO A 252 -14.11 7.49 -9.92
CA PRO A 252 -14.47 7.69 -8.52
C PRO A 252 -14.84 6.37 -7.85
N PHE A 253 -15.46 5.43 -8.57
CA PHE A 253 -15.89 4.16 -7.99
C PHE A 253 -14.73 3.26 -7.52
N LEU A 254 -13.55 3.33 -8.15
CA LEU A 254 -12.35 2.61 -7.70
C LEU A 254 -11.74 3.26 -6.46
N MET A 255 -12.01 4.55 -6.28
CA MET A 255 -11.43 5.39 -5.24
C MET A 255 -12.43 5.72 -4.12
N GLN A 256 -13.64 5.13 -4.15
CA GLN A 256 -14.73 5.44 -3.23
C GLN A 256 -15.20 4.20 -2.47
N ILE A 257 -15.86 4.49 -1.35
CA ILE A 257 -16.33 3.58 -0.31
C ILE A 257 -17.22 2.40 -0.76
N PRO A 258 -18.11 2.45 -1.77
CA PRO A 258 -19.05 1.35 -1.98
C PRO A 258 -18.39 0.04 -2.44
N LEU A 259 -17.25 0.09 -3.13
CA LEU A 259 -16.52 -1.10 -3.63
C LEU A 259 -15.30 -1.49 -2.79
N GLN A 260 -14.80 -0.59 -1.93
CA GLN A 260 -13.65 -0.82 -1.03
C GLN A 260 -12.39 -1.34 -1.73
N THR A 261 -12.18 -0.99 -3.00
CA THR A 261 -10.99 -1.40 -3.76
C THR A 261 -9.70 -0.75 -3.25
N ASN A 262 -9.80 0.31 -2.44
CA ASN A 262 -8.70 0.94 -1.71
C ASN A 262 -8.42 0.30 -0.34
N THR A 263 -8.55 -1.02 -0.24
CA THR A 263 -8.19 -1.76 0.97
C THR A 263 -6.71 -2.10 0.97
N VAL A 264 -6.02 -1.82 2.07
CA VAL A 264 -4.67 -2.33 2.32
C VAL A 264 -4.75 -3.41 3.38
N VAL A 265 -4.26 -4.61 3.06
CA VAL A 265 -4.30 -5.78 3.93
C VAL A 265 -2.90 -6.23 4.38
N LEU A 266 -2.86 -6.75 5.60
CA LEU A 266 -1.72 -7.31 6.30
C LEU A 266 -2.07 -8.79 6.56
N PRO A 267 -1.48 -9.74 5.81
CA PRO A 267 -1.83 -11.15 5.92
C PRO A 267 -1.14 -11.74 7.15
N TYR A 268 -1.93 -12.02 8.19
CA TYR A 268 -1.41 -12.62 9.42
C TYR A 268 -1.80 -14.09 9.60
N GLY A 269 -2.64 -14.63 8.70
CA GLY A 269 -2.80 -16.06 8.50
C GLY A 269 -1.76 -16.60 7.51
N SER A 270 -1.30 -17.84 7.72
CA SER A 270 -0.35 -18.51 6.81
C SER A 270 -1.10 -19.45 5.85
N PRO A 271 -1.12 -19.17 4.53
CA PRO A 271 -1.68 -20.11 3.54
C PRO A 271 -0.83 -21.38 3.37
N LEU A 272 0.35 -21.44 4.00
CA LEU A 272 1.23 -22.61 4.01
C LEU A 272 0.90 -23.58 5.15
N ASP A 273 0.11 -23.15 6.14
CA ASP A 273 -0.33 -24.03 7.20
C ASP A 273 -1.43 -24.92 6.62
N ALA A 274 -1.29 -26.24 6.76
CA ALA A 274 -2.28 -27.19 6.24
C ALA A 274 -3.64 -26.93 6.90
N GLY A 275 -4.56 -26.29 6.15
CA GLY A 275 -5.87 -25.86 6.65
C GLY A 275 -5.90 -24.44 7.24
N GLY A 276 -4.83 -23.65 7.09
CA GLY A 276 -4.81 -22.24 7.50
C GLY A 276 -5.76 -21.40 6.66
N GLU A 277 -6.76 -20.81 7.31
CA GLU A 277 -7.68 -19.86 6.66
C GLU A 277 -6.96 -18.54 6.35
N MET A 278 -7.39 -17.87 5.29
CA MET A 278 -6.92 -16.51 5.01
C MET A 278 -7.36 -15.60 6.16
N GLN A 279 -6.40 -14.95 6.82
CA GLN A 279 -6.66 -13.97 7.88
C GLN A 279 -5.93 -12.68 7.56
N LEU A 280 -6.71 -11.60 7.47
CA LEU A 280 -6.27 -10.29 7.02
C LEU A 280 -6.60 -9.26 8.08
N ALA A 281 -5.57 -8.54 8.52
CA ALA A 281 -5.72 -7.28 9.21
C ALA A 281 -5.60 -6.16 8.17
N GLY A 282 -6.07 -4.96 8.43
CA GLY A 282 -5.97 -3.88 7.45
C GLY A 282 -7.00 -2.79 7.62
N LEU A 283 -7.02 -1.89 6.66
CA LEU A 283 -7.88 -0.71 6.65
C LEU A 283 -8.31 -0.38 5.23
N VAL A 284 -9.44 0.33 5.13
CA VAL A 284 -9.92 0.92 3.88
C VAL A 284 -9.61 2.41 3.90
N LEU A 285 -8.95 2.90 2.84
CA LEU A 285 -8.73 4.33 2.64
C LEU A 285 -9.96 4.93 1.94
N GLU A 286 -10.56 5.95 2.54
CA GLU A 286 -11.80 6.55 2.07
C GLU A 286 -11.55 7.70 1.10
N GLN A 287 -10.61 8.60 1.40
CA GLN A 287 -10.31 9.77 0.56
C GLN A 287 -8.82 9.85 0.25
N PHE A 288 -8.42 9.15 -0.81
CA PHE A 288 -7.03 9.18 -1.29
C PHE A 288 -6.50 10.60 -1.56
N GLY A 289 -7.36 11.57 -1.91
CA GLY A 289 -6.95 12.96 -2.11
C GLY A 289 -6.56 13.73 -0.85
N SER A 290 -6.85 13.21 0.35
CA SER A 290 -6.56 13.86 1.63
C SER A 290 -5.17 13.47 2.14
N LEU A 291 -4.22 14.41 2.16
CA LEU A 291 -2.89 14.19 2.71
C LEU A 291 -2.94 13.74 4.18
N TYR A 292 -3.76 14.41 5.00
CA TYR A 292 -3.95 14.05 6.40
C TYR A 292 -4.44 12.61 6.56
N GLU A 293 -5.45 12.21 5.79
CA GLU A 293 -5.99 10.85 5.86
C GLU A 293 -4.94 9.81 5.49
N ARG A 294 -4.16 10.03 4.42
CA ARG A 294 -3.12 9.09 4.01
C ARG A 294 -2.02 8.93 5.06
N ILE A 295 -1.62 10.02 5.73
CA ILE A 295 -0.63 9.98 6.82
C ILE A 295 -1.18 9.19 8.01
N GLU A 296 -2.40 9.51 8.47
CA GLU A 296 -3.04 8.79 9.58
C GLU A 296 -3.31 7.32 9.24
N PHE A 297 -3.66 7.03 7.99
CA PHE A 297 -3.83 5.68 7.47
C PHE A 297 -2.54 4.88 7.55
N GLY A 298 -1.42 5.45 7.09
CA GLY A 298 -0.09 4.83 7.20
C GLY A 298 0.32 4.58 8.66
N LYS A 299 0.06 5.55 9.55
CA LYS A 299 0.33 5.41 10.99
C LYS A 299 -0.49 4.29 11.62
N ARG A 300 -1.78 4.17 11.30
CA ARG A 300 -2.63 3.09 11.82
C ARG A 300 -2.22 1.72 11.28
N LEU A 301 -1.83 1.61 10.00
CA LEU A 301 -1.25 0.38 9.45
C LEU A 301 0.04 0.00 10.17
N TYR A 302 0.91 0.96 10.46
CA TYR A 302 2.11 0.74 11.28
C TYR A 302 1.76 0.22 12.67
N ALA A 303 0.78 0.85 13.34
CA ALA A 303 0.30 0.42 14.65
C ALA A 303 -0.21 -1.03 14.62
N ILE A 304 -1.07 -1.37 13.66
CA ILE A 304 -1.56 -2.75 13.48
C ILE A 304 -0.39 -3.72 13.25
N LEU A 305 0.49 -3.42 12.29
CA LEU A 305 1.52 -4.34 11.85
C LEU A 305 2.60 -4.62 12.90
N LEU A 306 3.06 -3.59 13.61
CA LEU A 306 4.24 -3.69 14.49
C LEU A 306 3.90 -3.63 15.98
N ARG A 307 2.66 -3.25 16.36
CA ARG A 307 2.25 -3.19 17.76
C ARG A 307 1.34 -4.35 18.15
N VAL A 308 0.67 -5.03 17.21
CA VAL A 308 -0.10 -6.25 17.50
C VAL A 308 0.78 -7.49 17.25
N PRO A 309 1.25 -8.20 18.29
CA PRO A 309 2.25 -9.27 18.13
C PRO A 309 1.82 -10.40 17.20
N GLU A 310 0.57 -10.83 17.27
CA GLU A 310 -0.01 -11.89 16.44
C GLU A 310 -0.02 -11.50 14.97
N VAL A 311 -0.39 -10.25 14.67
CA VAL A 311 -0.33 -9.71 13.30
C VAL A 311 1.11 -9.68 12.82
N MET A 312 2.03 -9.15 13.64
CA MET A 312 3.44 -9.08 13.28
C MET A 312 4.03 -10.46 12.98
N GLN A 313 3.80 -11.43 13.86
CA GLN A 313 4.32 -12.79 13.71
C GLN A 313 3.74 -13.48 12.47
N GLY A 314 2.43 -13.37 12.26
CA GLY A 314 1.74 -13.92 11.10
C GLY A 314 2.25 -13.32 9.79
N VAL A 315 2.38 -11.99 9.74
CA VAL A 315 2.93 -11.30 8.56
C VAL A 315 4.38 -11.72 8.30
N LEU A 316 5.20 -11.85 9.35
CA LEU A 316 6.57 -12.33 9.19
C LEU A 316 6.64 -13.77 8.68
N ALA A 317 5.71 -14.65 9.08
CA ALA A 317 5.62 -16.00 8.53
C ALA A 317 5.20 -15.95 7.05
N PHE A 318 4.19 -15.14 6.72
CA PHE A 318 3.71 -14.97 5.35
C PHE A 318 4.80 -14.44 4.40
N VAL A 319 5.51 -13.36 4.75
CA VAL A 319 6.52 -12.76 3.86
C VAL A 319 7.79 -13.61 3.71
N ARG A 320 8.02 -14.57 4.63
CA ARG A 320 9.07 -15.58 4.48
C ARG A 320 8.64 -16.71 3.56
N GLY A 321 7.39 -17.15 3.68
CA GLY A 321 6.86 -18.30 2.96
C GLY A 321 6.33 -18.01 1.55
N VAL A 322 5.89 -16.78 1.30
CA VAL A 322 5.21 -16.41 0.04
C VAL A 322 6.01 -15.36 -0.70
N HIS A 323 6.58 -15.76 -1.83
CA HIS A 323 7.27 -14.85 -2.76
C HIS A 323 6.28 -13.85 -3.37
N HIS A 324 6.69 -12.57 -3.49
CA HIS A 324 5.85 -11.53 -4.09
C HIS A 324 5.95 -11.56 -5.61
N THR A 325 4.80 -11.67 -6.28
CA THR A 325 4.69 -11.67 -7.74
C THR A 325 3.79 -10.56 -8.27
N GLY A 326 3.16 -9.82 -7.36
CA GLY A 326 2.13 -8.86 -7.69
C GLY A 326 0.78 -9.51 -7.98
N SER A 327 0.58 -10.81 -7.79
CA SER A 327 -0.71 -11.47 -8.01
C SER A 327 -1.53 -11.60 -6.72
N ARG A 328 -2.86 -11.54 -6.80
CA ARG A 328 -3.73 -11.93 -5.68
C ARG A 328 -3.60 -13.40 -5.28
N ALA A 329 -3.12 -14.25 -6.19
CA ALA A 329 -2.85 -15.64 -5.87
C ALA A 329 -1.75 -15.80 -4.80
N ASP A 330 -0.92 -14.78 -4.57
CA ASP A 330 0.03 -14.79 -3.45
C ASP A 330 -0.69 -14.81 -2.09
N TYR A 331 -1.85 -14.14 -1.98
CA TYR A 331 -2.65 -14.04 -0.75
C TYR A 331 -3.71 -15.13 -0.67
N ALA A 332 -4.40 -15.39 -1.78
CA ALA A 332 -5.55 -16.27 -1.83
C ALA A 332 -5.46 -17.25 -3.02
N PRO A 333 -4.50 -18.21 -3.00
CA PRO A 333 -4.32 -19.18 -4.09
C PRO A 333 -5.52 -20.11 -4.29
N HIS A 334 -6.43 -20.18 -3.32
CA HIS A 334 -7.69 -20.91 -3.41
C HIS A 334 -8.76 -20.17 -4.23
N LEU A 335 -8.66 -18.83 -4.38
CA LEU A 335 -9.61 -18.00 -5.15
C LEU A 335 -9.05 -17.56 -6.50
N PHE A 336 -7.73 -17.35 -6.59
CA PHE A 336 -7.09 -16.76 -7.76
C PHE A 336 -6.08 -17.69 -8.42
N ALA A 337 -5.97 -17.57 -9.74
CA ALA A 337 -4.95 -18.21 -10.57
C ALA A 337 -4.12 -17.15 -11.30
N LYS A 338 -2.82 -17.44 -11.45
CA LYS A 338 -1.87 -16.56 -12.15
C LYS A 338 -1.95 -16.66 -13.67
N GLU A 339 -2.39 -17.81 -14.15
CA GLU A 339 -2.52 -18.10 -15.57
C GLU A 339 -3.99 -18.18 -15.94
N ARG A 340 -4.31 -17.72 -17.15
CA ARG A 340 -5.67 -17.78 -17.68
C ARG A 340 -5.96 -19.21 -18.10
N GLU A 341 -6.92 -19.85 -17.42
CA GLU A 341 -7.53 -21.07 -17.95
C GLU A 341 -8.32 -20.74 -19.23
N ALA A 342 -8.45 -21.71 -20.15
CA ALA A 342 -9.23 -21.53 -21.36
C ALA A 342 -10.64 -20.99 -21.04
N PHE A 343 -10.95 -19.82 -21.59
CA PHE A 343 -12.17 -19.06 -21.36
C PHE A 343 -12.95 -18.89 -22.66
N ASP A 344 -14.27 -18.98 -22.58
CA ASP A 344 -15.17 -18.70 -23.69
C ASP A 344 -15.56 -17.22 -23.65
N TRP A 345 -14.97 -16.42 -24.53
CA TRP A 345 -15.18 -14.97 -24.62
C TRP A 345 -16.63 -14.57 -24.90
N ASP A 346 -17.44 -15.49 -25.45
CA ASP A 346 -18.83 -15.25 -25.81
C ASP A 346 -19.82 -15.60 -24.68
N ALA A 347 -19.35 -16.24 -23.61
CA ALA A 347 -20.18 -16.54 -22.45
C ALA A 347 -20.40 -15.29 -21.57
N ALA A 348 -21.63 -15.14 -21.05
CA ALA A 348 -21.91 -14.13 -20.03
C ALA A 348 -21.15 -14.46 -18.74
N TYR A 349 -20.72 -13.42 -18.01
CA TYR A 349 -20.00 -13.61 -16.74
C TYR A 349 -20.95 -14.22 -15.69
N GLU A 350 -20.58 -15.38 -15.15
CA GLU A 350 -21.27 -16.03 -14.03
C GLU A 350 -20.52 -15.78 -12.72
N GLU A 351 -21.27 -15.48 -11.65
CA GLU A 351 -20.73 -15.33 -10.28
C GLU A 351 -19.98 -16.59 -9.87
N ARG A 352 -18.79 -16.41 -9.30
CA ARG A 352 -17.91 -17.50 -8.86
C ARG A 352 -17.63 -17.46 -7.38
N LEU A 353 -17.81 -16.34 -6.70
CA LEU A 353 -17.55 -16.21 -5.27
C LEU A 353 -18.85 -16.26 -4.46
N ALA A 354 -18.76 -16.85 -3.28
CA ALA A 354 -19.73 -16.76 -2.22
C ALA A 354 -18.99 -16.38 -0.93
N GLY A 355 -18.91 -15.08 -0.65
CA GLY A 355 -18.05 -14.56 0.42
C GLY A 355 -16.57 -14.81 0.11
N CYS A 356 -15.87 -15.50 1.00
CA CYS A 356 -14.45 -15.84 0.85
C CYS A 356 -14.19 -17.21 0.19
N SER A 357 -15.13 -17.74 -0.61
CA SER A 357 -14.98 -19.09 -1.18
C SER A 357 -15.51 -19.15 -2.61
N LEU A 358 -14.96 -20.07 -3.40
CA LEU A 358 -15.50 -20.39 -4.72
C LEU A 358 -16.82 -21.17 -4.58
N ILE A 359 -17.79 -20.84 -5.43
CA ILE A 359 -18.99 -21.64 -5.65
C ILE A 359 -18.57 -23.00 -6.21
N GLN A 360 -19.26 -24.07 -5.81
CA GLN A 360 -18.92 -25.42 -6.24
C GLN A 360 -18.88 -25.55 -7.78
N GLY A 361 -17.74 -25.96 -8.30
CA GLY A 361 -17.49 -26.11 -9.74
C GLY A 361 -17.08 -24.82 -10.46
N ALA A 362 -17.01 -23.69 -9.76
CA ALA A 362 -16.50 -22.45 -10.32
C ALA A 362 -14.97 -22.50 -10.46
N LYS A 363 -14.48 -21.88 -11.54
CA LYS A 363 -13.04 -21.70 -11.77
C LYS A 363 -12.50 -20.55 -10.93
N LYS A 364 -11.20 -20.58 -10.63
CA LYS A 364 -10.49 -19.46 -10.00
C LYS A 364 -10.55 -18.21 -10.88
N LEU A 365 -10.48 -17.04 -10.24
CA LEU A 365 -10.39 -15.76 -10.95
C LEU A 365 -8.96 -15.50 -11.42
N LEU A 366 -8.82 -14.93 -12.61
CA LEU A 366 -7.50 -14.53 -13.10
C LEU A 366 -6.97 -13.31 -12.33
N SER A 367 -5.77 -13.44 -11.77
CA SER A 367 -4.93 -12.35 -11.28
C SER A 367 -3.49 -12.64 -11.71
N PRO A 368 -3.01 -12.08 -12.83
CA PRO A 368 -1.71 -12.43 -13.39
C PRO A 368 -0.56 -11.95 -12.51
N GLU A 369 0.64 -12.46 -12.76
CA GLU A 369 1.86 -11.85 -12.21
C GLU A 369 2.16 -10.51 -12.90
N LEU A 370 2.91 -9.62 -12.23
CA LEU A 370 3.18 -8.28 -12.74
C LEU A 370 3.80 -8.28 -14.14
N ALA A 371 4.80 -9.12 -14.38
CA ALA A 371 5.50 -9.18 -15.67
C ALA A 371 4.61 -9.70 -16.81
N ALA A 372 3.56 -10.48 -16.51
CA ALA A 372 2.57 -10.93 -17.48
C ALA A 372 1.47 -9.88 -17.71
N ALA A 373 1.17 -9.07 -16.70
CA ALA A 373 0.16 -8.02 -16.76
C ALA A 373 0.66 -6.77 -17.50
N TRP A 374 1.88 -6.34 -17.20
CA TRP A 374 2.42 -5.06 -17.64
C TRP A 374 3.91 -5.16 -17.97
N PRO A 375 4.38 -4.51 -19.05
CA PRO A 375 5.81 -4.33 -19.26
C PRO A 375 6.38 -3.38 -18.20
N ASN A 376 7.68 -3.45 -17.97
CA ASN A 376 8.38 -2.43 -17.19
C ASN A 376 8.24 -1.08 -17.91
N VAL A 377 7.80 -0.06 -17.17
CA VAL A 377 7.66 1.31 -17.68
C VAL A 377 8.73 2.19 -17.06
N PRO A 378 9.59 2.84 -17.86
CA PRO A 378 10.53 3.82 -17.33
C PRO A 378 9.78 4.93 -16.60
N VAL A 379 10.12 5.16 -15.33
CA VAL A 379 9.54 6.24 -14.55
C VAL A 379 10.48 7.44 -14.59
N ALA A 380 10.02 8.52 -15.23
CA ALA A 380 10.66 9.81 -15.10
C ALA A 380 10.42 10.33 -13.67
N ILE A 381 11.48 10.35 -12.86
CA ILE A 381 11.44 10.97 -11.55
C ILE A 381 11.40 12.50 -11.76
N PRO A 382 10.36 13.20 -11.27
CA PRO A 382 10.28 14.66 -11.40
C PRO A 382 11.42 15.33 -10.62
N GLU A 383 11.84 16.51 -11.09
CA GLU A 383 12.73 17.37 -10.30
C GLU A 383 12.10 17.62 -8.93
N ARG A 384 12.90 17.44 -7.88
CA ARG A 384 12.44 17.52 -6.50
C ARG A 384 12.62 18.94 -5.98
N SER A 385 11.53 19.53 -5.51
CA SER A 385 11.58 20.65 -4.57
C SER A 385 11.46 20.11 -3.14
N ASP A 386 12.10 20.80 -2.20
CA ASP A 386 11.90 20.50 -0.79
C ASP A 386 10.46 20.86 -0.39
N TRP A 387 9.73 19.88 0.16
CA TRP A 387 8.35 20.07 0.55
C TRP A 387 8.22 20.74 1.93
N LEU A 388 9.24 20.70 2.78
CA LEU A 388 9.17 21.25 4.13
C LEU A 388 9.26 22.77 4.08
N GLN A 389 8.12 23.43 4.31
CA GLN A 389 8.04 24.90 4.43
C GLN A 389 8.10 25.35 5.89
N ASP A 390 7.31 24.71 6.75
CA ASP A 390 7.21 25.01 8.18
C ASP A 390 7.22 23.69 8.98
N PRO A 391 8.21 23.45 9.86
CA PRO A 391 8.22 22.28 10.73
C PRO A 391 6.98 22.15 11.61
N GLU A 392 6.38 23.26 12.04
CA GLU A 392 5.21 23.21 12.92
C GLU A 392 3.98 22.62 12.21
N ALA A 393 3.91 22.77 10.88
CA ALA A 393 2.79 22.27 10.08
C ALA A 393 2.67 20.73 10.10
N VAL A 394 3.71 20.00 10.50
CA VAL A 394 3.69 18.54 10.62
C VAL A 394 3.70 18.05 12.06
N ALA A 395 3.76 18.93 13.07
CA ALA A 395 3.86 18.57 14.48
C ALA A 395 2.70 17.68 14.96
N ALA A 396 1.47 17.99 14.54
CA ALA A 396 0.28 17.23 14.92
C ALA A 396 0.35 15.73 14.55
N TYR A 397 1.11 15.35 13.51
CA TYR A 397 1.26 13.96 13.14
C TYR A 397 2.10 13.14 14.13
N PHE A 398 2.79 13.80 15.07
CA PHE A 398 3.67 13.18 16.05
C PHE A 398 3.07 13.13 17.46
N GLU A 399 1.81 13.52 17.63
CA GLU A 399 1.15 13.51 18.94
C GLU A 399 0.68 12.11 19.35
N GLU A 400 0.08 11.36 18.41
CA GLU A 400 -0.56 10.08 18.68
C GLU A 400 -0.22 9.02 17.64
N LEU A 401 -0.24 7.75 18.05
CA LEU A 401 -0.18 6.58 17.16
C LEU A 401 -1.38 5.66 17.46
N PRO A 402 -2.58 5.98 16.94
CA PRO A 402 -3.79 5.27 17.34
C PRO A 402 -3.84 3.86 16.73
N LEU A 403 -4.17 2.87 17.58
CA LEU A 403 -4.61 1.56 17.10
C LEU A 403 -6.12 1.64 16.82
N PRO A 404 -6.58 1.31 15.60
CA PRO A 404 -7.99 1.38 15.25
C PRO A 404 -8.83 0.32 15.99
N ALA A 405 -10.09 0.64 16.26
CA ALA A 405 -10.99 -0.25 17.00
C ALA A 405 -11.42 -1.52 16.22
N ILE A 406 -11.36 -1.47 14.89
CA ILE A 406 -11.64 -2.59 13.99
C ILE A 406 -10.55 -2.58 12.92
N PHE A 407 -9.81 -3.67 12.82
CA PHE A 407 -8.78 -3.88 11.81
C PHE A 407 -8.73 -5.30 11.26
N GLU A 408 -9.42 -6.27 11.86
CA GLU A 408 -9.74 -7.52 11.17
C GLU A 408 -10.65 -7.21 9.97
N ILE A 409 -10.24 -7.60 8.77
CA ILE A 409 -10.87 -7.16 7.52
C ILE A 409 -11.06 -8.30 6.52
N THR A 410 -10.84 -9.56 6.90
CA THR A 410 -10.90 -10.72 5.99
C THR A 410 -12.22 -10.77 5.25
N PHE A 411 -13.33 -10.74 5.98
CA PHE A 411 -14.66 -10.80 5.38
C PHE A 411 -14.94 -9.58 4.49
N GLU A 412 -14.63 -8.39 4.97
CA GLU A 412 -14.84 -7.14 4.21
C GLU A 412 -14.04 -7.15 2.90
N HIS A 413 -12.80 -7.62 2.95
CA HIS A 413 -11.93 -7.76 1.79
C HIS A 413 -12.53 -8.73 0.76
N CYS A 414 -13.03 -9.89 1.19
CA CYS A 414 -13.71 -10.81 0.27
C CYS A 414 -14.98 -10.21 -0.33
N MET A 415 -15.76 -9.49 0.48
CA MET A 415 -16.99 -8.85 0.03
C MET A 415 -16.74 -7.80 -1.06
N ALA A 416 -15.59 -7.14 -1.08
CA ALA A 416 -15.20 -6.25 -2.17
C ALA A 416 -15.24 -6.97 -3.54
N PHE A 417 -14.76 -8.22 -3.63
CA PHE A 417 -14.82 -8.99 -4.88
C PHE A 417 -16.22 -9.42 -5.25
N ASN A 418 -17.03 -9.84 -4.28
CA ASN A 418 -18.44 -10.18 -4.52
C ASN A 418 -19.18 -8.96 -5.10
N LYS A 419 -18.88 -7.74 -4.61
CA LYS A 419 -19.43 -6.49 -5.15
C LYS A 419 -18.92 -6.19 -6.57
N LEU A 420 -17.65 -6.49 -6.87
CA LEU A 420 -17.09 -6.35 -8.23
C LEU A 420 -17.76 -7.32 -9.22
N GLU A 421 -17.97 -8.59 -8.85
CA GLU A 421 -18.70 -9.56 -9.69
C GLU A 421 -20.13 -9.08 -9.97
N LEU A 422 -20.82 -8.58 -8.94
CA LEU A 422 -22.15 -8.01 -9.08
C LEU A 422 -22.16 -6.80 -10.03
N ALA A 423 -21.15 -5.93 -9.95
CA ALA A 423 -21.02 -4.79 -10.84
C ALA A 423 -20.80 -5.23 -12.30
N VAL A 424 -19.98 -6.26 -12.54
CA VAL A 424 -19.77 -6.85 -13.88
C VAL A 424 -21.09 -7.38 -14.44
N GLN A 425 -21.83 -8.16 -13.65
CA GLN A 425 -23.13 -8.67 -14.08
C GLN A 425 -24.14 -7.57 -14.36
N ALA A 426 -24.19 -6.54 -13.51
CA ALA A 426 -25.08 -5.40 -13.70
C ALA A 426 -24.74 -4.65 -14.99
N LYS A 427 -23.45 -4.44 -15.28
CA LYS A 427 -22.99 -3.82 -16.53
C LYS A 427 -23.36 -4.67 -17.75
N GLN A 428 -23.14 -5.98 -17.72
CA GLN A 428 -23.51 -6.85 -18.85
C GLN A 428 -25.02 -6.94 -19.07
N ARG A 429 -25.83 -6.83 -18.00
CA ARG A 429 -27.29 -6.94 -18.07
C ARG A 429 -28.01 -5.63 -18.43
N PHE A 430 -27.49 -4.49 -17.97
CA PHE A 430 -28.15 -3.18 -18.08
C PHE A 430 -27.33 -2.12 -18.82
N GLY A 431 -26.02 -2.31 -18.96
CA GLY A 431 -25.17 -1.50 -19.83
C GLY A 431 -25.47 -1.89 -21.28
N GLY A 432 -26.38 -1.15 -21.91
CA GLY A 432 -26.88 -1.46 -23.25
C GLY A 432 -25.76 -1.78 -24.25
N ASN A 433 -26.05 -2.68 -25.19
CA ASN A 433 -25.18 -3.18 -26.27
C ASN A 433 -24.43 -2.06 -27.03
N GLY A 434 -23.37 -1.51 -26.43
CA GLY A 434 -22.35 -0.73 -27.09
C GLY A 434 -21.35 -1.70 -27.69
N LYS A 435 -21.59 -2.09 -28.95
CA LYS A 435 -20.72 -2.84 -29.87
C LYS A 435 -19.38 -3.34 -29.25
N ARG A 436 -19.33 -4.62 -28.89
CA ARG A 436 -18.07 -5.39 -28.96
C ARG A 436 -17.56 -5.27 -30.41
N ARG A 437 -16.43 -4.60 -30.62
CA ARG A 437 -15.70 -4.58 -31.88
C ARG A 437 -14.24 -4.85 -31.60
#